data_AF-A0A914DWI0-F1
#
_entry.id   AF-A0A914DWI0-F1
#
_cell.length_a   1.000
_cell.length_b   1.000
_cell.length_c   1.000
_cell.angle_alpha   90.00
_cell.angle_beta   90.00
_cell.angle_gamma   90.00
#
_symmetry.space_group_name_H-M   'P 1'
#
loop_
_entity.id
_entity.type
_entity.pdbx_description
1 polymer ?
#
loop_
_entity_poly.entity_id
_entity_poly.type
_entity_poly.pdbx_seq_one_letter_code
_entity_poly.pdbx_strand_id
1 'polypeptide(L)'
;MLLSRILVGFGSGNVAVMRTYGANASVKKDRAKAITMVTACWVCGITVGPAIQVAFAPIGYPGVKLFGALHLDMYTAPPLLAALIDLLVLVLLNVFVKEEYVGVVDEKKVEDPFYALPKPKLLPIIVCIVTRFTLMFTITNAEAIGSMFVMAMYKWTNAEAVKYNGMIMLGQSGVSLIVNILFTVKLADYISNGKERITATLGLVIGLLYHVITYAWPFFPNRLDYRIDKSNGTIEYVGCYPSKYSWCSHTHQVPLWLYAFATVFILGLALYVTFTPLNTLFSKVLGDRRQGTMTGIFFMAGSVARTIGPIVVAVMFENYGPEITWILPIIMLAITVLLWIICWKQIVPLDSNPKLKAGESYKYDNGNKYKF
;
A
#
# COMPACT_ATOMS: atom_id res chain seq x y z
N MET A 1 12.36 -5.48 -21.99
CA MET A 1 11.54 -4.61 -21.12
C MET A 1 10.23 -5.29 -20.70
N LEU A 2 9.38 -5.79 -21.62
CA LEU A 2 8.15 -6.52 -21.23
C LEU A 2 8.42 -7.81 -20.44
N LEU A 3 9.30 -8.68 -20.93
CA LEU A 3 9.65 -9.93 -20.24
C LEU A 3 10.20 -9.67 -18.82
N SER A 4 11.08 -8.68 -18.66
CA SER A 4 11.61 -8.31 -17.34
C SER A 4 10.51 -7.81 -16.39
N ARG A 5 9.49 -7.09 -16.88
CA ARG A 5 8.34 -6.67 -16.06
C ARG A 5 7.51 -7.86 -15.59
N ILE A 6 7.32 -8.87 -16.45
CA ILE A 6 6.62 -10.11 -16.10
C ILE A 6 7.41 -10.87 -15.01
N LEU A 7 8.72 -11.03 -15.18
CA LEU A 7 9.59 -11.71 -14.21
C LEU A 7 9.61 -11.01 -12.85
N VAL A 8 9.75 -9.67 -12.83
CA VAL A 8 9.67 -8.88 -11.59
C VAL A 8 8.28 -8.99 -10.96
N GLY A 9 7.22 -9.04 -11.77
CA GLY A 9 5.85 -9.29 -11.32
C GLY A 9 5.72 -10.62 -10.57
N PHE A 10 6.21 -11.73 -11.15
CA PHE A 10 6.24 -13.02 -10.45
C PHE A 10 7.09 -12.97 -9.18
N GLY A 11 8.25 -12.30 -9.23
CA GLY A 11 9.13 -12.12 -8.08
C GLY A 11 8.48 -11.42 -6.89
N SER A 12 7.51 -10.52 -7.13
CA SER A 12 6.79 -9.79 -6.07
C SER A 12 6.01 -10.69 -5.09
N GLY A 13 5.78 -11.97 -5.44
CA GLY A 13 5.21 -12.97 -4.54
C GLY A 13 6.04 -13.23 -3.28
N ASN A 14 7.35 -12.91 -3.31
CA ASN A 14 8.24 -13.04 -2.16
C ASN A 14 7.74 -12.25 -0.93
N VAL A 15 7.05 -11.11 -1.12
CA VAL A 15 6.50 -10.29 -0.04
C VAL A 15 5.47 -11.07 0.78
N ALA A 16 4.62 -11.86 0.12
CA ALA A 16 3.64 -12.70 0.80
C ALA A 16 4.33 -13.80 1.62
N VAL A 17 5.37 -14.44 1.05
CA VAL A 17 6.14 -15.51 1.70
C VAL A 17 6.87 -14.98 2.94
N MET A 18 7.65 -13.89 2.82
CA MET A 18 8.37 -13.29 3.95
C MET A 18 7.43 -12.90 5.09
N ARG A 19 6.23 -12.41 4.76
CA ARG A 19 5.24 -12.04 5.76
C ARG A 19 4.56 -13.25 6.41
N THR A 20 4.23 -14.28 5.64
CA THR A 20 3.75 -15.55 6.19
C THR A 20 4.80 -16.17 7.10
N TYR A 21 6.08 -16.16 6.71
CA TYR A 21 7.17 -16.59 7.57
C TYR A 21 7.22 -15.78 8.85
N GLY A 22 7.23 -14.45 8.79
CA GLY A 22 7.22 -13.59 9.98
C GLY A 22 6.02 -13.83 10.92
N ALA A 23 4.84 -14.15 10.37
CA ALA A 23 3.67 -14.51 11.18
C ALA A 23 3.79 -15.91 11.82
N ASN A 24 4.36 -16.86 11.09
CA ASN A 24 4.54 -18.25 11.52
C ASN A 24 5.75 -18.43 12.45
N ALA A 25 6.75 -17.57 12.38
CA ALA A 25 7.95 -17.57 13.22
C ALA A 25 7.76 -16.75 14.51
N SER A 26 6.59 -16.12 14.71
CA SER A 26 6.31 -15.27 15.88
C SER A 26 5.09 -15.72 16.69
N VAL A 27 5.24 -15.66 18.01
CA VAL A 27 4.16 -15.91 18.97
C VAL A 27 3.19 -14.73 19.02
N LYS A 28 1.94 -14.93 19.44
CA LYS A 28 0.90 -13.89 19.47
C LYS A 28 1.31 -12.56 20.14
N LYS A 29 2.11 -12.65 21.21
CA LYS A 29 2.61 -11.48 21.95
C LYS A 29 3.52 -10.60 21.08
N ASP A 30 4.42 -11.22 20.33
CA ASP A 30 5.46 -10.52 19.55
C ASP A 30 5.10 -10.37 18.07
N ARG A 31 4.07 -11.09 17.60
CA ARG A 31 3.63 -11.12 16.20
C ARG A 31 3.35 -9.74 15.62
N ALA A 32 2.73 -8.85 16.40
CA ALA A 32 2.48 -7.49 15.97
C ALA A 32 3.80 -6.74 15.68
N LYS A 33 4.81 -6.91 16.54
CA LYS A 33 6.12 -6.30 16.38
C LYS A 33 6.86 -6.88 15.18
N ALA A 34 6.87 -8.22 15.03
CA ALA A 34 7.50 -8.90 13.90
C ALA A 34 6.88 -8.50 12.55
N ILE A 35 5.55 -8.55 12.44
CA ILE A 35 4.84 -8.16 11.19
C ILE A 35 5.02 -6.67 10.89
N THR A 36 4.99 -5.83 11.91
CA THR A 36 5.25 -4.39 11.77
C THR A 36 6.65 -4.14 11.24
N MET A 37 7.67 -4.83 11.75
CA MET A 37 9.05 -4.70 11.30
C MET A 37 9.23 -5.17 9.84
N VAL A 38 8.65 -6.31 9.46
CA VAL A 38 8.67 -6.78 8.06
C VAL A 38 7.98 -5.77 7.13
N THR A 39 6.83 -5.26 7.56
CA THR A 39 6.09 -4.22 6.83
C THR A 39 6.89 -2.92 6.73
N ALA A 40 7.62 -2.57 7.78
CA ALA A 40 8.46 -1.39 7.85
C ALA A 40 9.59 -1.44 6.83
N CYS A 41 10.34 -2.54 6.79
CA CYS A 41 11.42 -2.73 5.81
C CYS A 41 10.91 -2.59 4.37
N TRP A 42 9.71 -3.10 4.07
CA TRP A 42 9.09 -2.96 2.76
C TRP A 42 8.76 -1.48 2.41
N VAL A 43 8.18 -0.73 3.35
CA VAL A 43 7.90 0.71 3.16
C VAL A 43 9.20 1.50 2.98
N CYS A 44 10.22 1.23 3.79
CA CYS A 44 11.54 1.84 3.65
C CYS A 44 12.12 1.59 2.25
N GLY A 45 12.03 0.37 1.73
CA GLY A 45 12.49 0.04 0.38
C GLY A 45 11.79 0.86 -0.71
N ILE A 46 10.47 1.00 -0.64
CA ILE A 46 9.70 1.82 -1.60
C ILE A 46 10.08 3.30 -1.50
N THR A 47 10.30 3.81 -0.29
CA THR A 47 10.71 5.21 -0.09
C THR A 47 12.12 5.48 -0.60
N VAL A 48 13.07 4.57 -0.36
CA VAL A 48 14.49 4.77 -0.70
C VAL A 48 14.77 4.48 -2.18
N GLY A 49 14.00 3.60 -2.81
CA GLY A 49 14.20 3.17 -4.20
C GLY A 49 14.37 4.32 -5.21
N PRO A 50 13.41 5.26 -5.31
CA PRO A 50 13.53 6.41 -6.22
C PRO A 50 14.73 7.31 -5.92
N ALA A 51 15.10 7.46 -4.64
CA ALA A 51 16.27 8.26 -4.24
C ALA A 51 17.58 7.63 -4.74
N ILE A 52 17.70 6.30 -4.68
CA ILE A 52 18.84 5.57 -5.27
C ILE A 52 18.89 5.83 -6.77
N GLN A 53 17.76 5.77 -7.48
CA GLN A 53 17.73 6.02 -8.92
C GLN A 53 18.22 7.44 -9.28
N VAL A 54 17.80 8.46 -8.51
CA VAL A 54 18.26 9.84 -8.71
C VAL A 54 19.75 10.01 -8.43
N ALA A 55 20.31 9.28 -7.47
CA ALA A 55 21.75 9.32 -7.17
C ALA A 55 22.64 8.88 -8.34
N PHE A 56 22.11 8.10 -9.29
CA PHE A 56 22.80 7.68 -10.51
C PHE A 56 22.59 8.63 -11.70
N ALA A 57 21.76 9.66 -11.59
CA ALA A 57 21.53 10.65 -12.65
C ALA A 57 22.83 11.34 -13.16
N PRO A 58 23.85 11.65 -12.31
CA PRO A 58 25.09 12.29 -12.77
C PRO A 58 25.93 11.47 -13.76
N ILE A 59 25.70 10.16 -13.91
CA ILE A 59 26.43 9.31 -14.88
C ILE A 59 26.15 9.75 -16.33
N GLY A 60 24.97 10.32 -16.59
CA GLY A 60 24.60 10.73 -17.95
C GLY A 60 24.28 9.56 -18.88
N TYR A 61 23.93 9.90 -20.12
CA TYR A 61 23.77 8.96 -21.24
C TYR A 61 24.70 9.41 -22.38
N PRO A 62 25.44 8.51 -23.07
CA PRO A 62 25.39 7.04 -23.03
C PRO A 62 26.29 6.40 -21.95
N GLY A 63 26.82 7.18 -21.02
CA GLY A 63 27.60 6.67 -19.89
C GLY A 63 28.93 6.00 -20.28
N VAL A 64 29.37 5.02 -19.49
CA VAL A 64 30.64 4.28 -19.69
C VAL A 64 30.38 2.93 -20.33
N LYS A 65 31.07 2.60 -21.42
CA LYS A 65 30.94 1.29 -22.09
C LYS A 65 31.62 0.20 -21.25
N LEU A 66 30.86 -0.80 -20.80
CA LEU A 66 31.35 -1.92 -19.99
C LEU A 66 31.90 -3.05 -20.87
N PHE A 67 30.99 -3.76 -21.56
CA PHE A 67 31.32 -4.94 -22.37
C PHE A 67 30.30 -5.11 -23.51
N GLY A 68 30.79 -5.26 -24.74
CA GLY A 68 29.93 -5.42 -25.92
C GLY A 68 28.93 -4.28 -26.10
N ALA A 69 27.63 -4.62 -26.12
CA ALA A 69 26.53 -3.66 -26.24
C ALA A 69 26.07 -3.06 -24.89
N LEU A 70 26.62 -3.52 -23.75
CA LEU A 70 26.23 -3.06 -22.42
C LEU A 70 26.96 -1.74 -22.08
N HIS A 71 26.18 -0.69 -21.91
CA HIS A 71 26.64 0.61 -21.44
C HIS A 71 26.16 0.81 -20.00
N LEU A 72 27.04 1.31 -19.14
CA LEU A 72 26.72 1.76 -17.79
C LEU A 72 26.31 3.23 -17.88
N ASP A 73 25.01 3.47 -17.95
CA ASP A 73 24.40 4.79 -18.02
C ASP A 73 23.42 4.99 -16.86
N MET A 74 22.81 6.18 -16.81
CA MET A 74 21.80 6.51 -15.78
C MET A 74 20.58 5.56 -15.74
N TYR A 75 20.32 4.79 -16.79
CA TYR A 75 19.19 3.87 -16.90
C TYR A 75 19.57 2.41 -16.58
N THR A 76 20.79 1.98 -16.90
CA THR A 76 21.27 0.62 -16.63
C THR A 76 21.95 0.46 -15.26
N ALA A 77 22.55 1.52 -14.71
CA ALA A 77 23.23 1.43 -13.41
C ALA A 77 22.29 1.09 -12.23
N PRO A 78 21.10 1.72 -12.06
CA PRO A 78 20.22 1.39 -10.94
C PRO A 78 19.69 -0.06 -10.95
N PRO A 79 19.22 -0.62 -12.09
CA PRO A 79 18.83 -2.04 -12.17
C PRO A 79 19.98 -3.02 -11.89
N LEU A 80 21.21 -2.70 -12.29
CA LEU A 80 22.38 -3.54 -11.99
C LEU A 80 22.69 -3.55 -10.50
N LEU A 81 22.62 -2.40 -9.82
CA LEU A 81 22.77 -2.33 -8.37
C LEU A 81 21.67 -3.14 -7.67
N ALA A 82 20.42 -3.02 -8.11
CA ALA A 82 19.31 -3.80 -7.55
C ALA A 82 19.56 -5.31 -7.67
N ALA A 83 20.05 -5.78 -8.83
CA ALA A 83 20.40 -7.18 -9.02
C ALA A 83 21.54 -7.66 -8.09
N LEU A 84 22.55 -6.81 -7.83
CA LEU A 84 23.62 -7.12 -6.88
C LEU A 84 23.09 -7.21 -5.44
N ILE A 85 22.19 -6.30 -5.05
CA ILE A 85 21.55 -6.33 -3.73
C ILE A 85 20.71 -7.60 -3.58
N ASP A 86 19.92 -7.98 -4.59
CA ASP A 86 19.13 -9.21 -4.55
C ASP A 86 20.00 -10.47 -4.42
N LEU A 87 21.15 -10.50 -5.11
CA LEU A 87 22.11 -11.59 -4.99
C LEU A 87 22.73 -11.66 -3.58
N LEU A 88 23.07 -10.51 -3.01
CA LEU A 88 23.55 -10.41 -1.63
C LEU A 88 22.49 -10.88 -0.62
N VAL A 89 21.22 -10.48 -0.80
CA VAL A 89 20.11 -10.96 0.02
C VAL A 89 19.97 -12.48 -0.08
N LEU A 90 20.09 -13.07 -1.28
CA LEU A 90 20.04 -14.51 -1.46
C LEU A 90 21.17 -15.24 -0.71
N VAL A 91 22.39 -14.70 -0.74
CA VAL A 91 23.52 -15.25 0.03
C VAL A 91 23.25 -15.14 1.53
N LEU A 92 22.80 -13.98 2.01
CA LEU A 92 22.50 -13.76 3.43
C LEU A 92 21.39 -14.69 3.94
N LEU A 93 20.34 -14.89 3.15
CA LEU A 93 19.26 -15.83 3.48
C LEU A 93 19.79 -17.25 3.66
N ASN A 94 20.63 -17.74 2.73
CA ASN A 94 21.18 -19.09 2.82
C ASN A 94 22.16 -19.30 3.98
N VAL A 95 22.91 -18.27 4.38
CA VAL A 95 23.92 -18.37 5.44
C VAL A 95 23.32 -18.17 6.83
N PHE A 96 22.43 -17.20 7.00
CA PHE A 96 21.99 -16.74 8.32
C PHE A 96 20.59 -17.20 8.72
N VAL A 97 19.70 -17.51 7.78
CA VAL A 97 18.32 -17.86 8.13
C VAL A 97 18.21 -19.35 8.40
N LYS A 98 17.87 -19.69 9.65
CA LYS A 98 17.37 -21.02 10.02
C LYS A 98 15.86 -20.95 10.12
N GLU A 99 15.16 -21.84 9.44
CA GLU A 99 13.70 -21.87 9.43
C GLU A 99 13.15 -22.44 10.74
N GLU A 100 12.48 -21.58 11.53
CA GLU A 100 11.79 -21.99 12.76
C GLU A 100 10.36 -21.46 12.76
N TYR A 101 9.39 -22.33 13.03
CA TYR A 101 7.95 -22.03 12.97
C TYR A 101 7.30 -22.01 14.35
N VAL A 102 7.86 -21.22 15.27
CA VAL A 102 7.46 -21.16 16.69
C VAL A 102 6.02 -20.67 16.90
N GLY A 103 5.47 -19.92 15.95
CA GLY A 103 4.12 -19.34 15.98
C GLY A 103 3.03 -20.21 15.36
N VAL A 104 3.40 -21.33 14.71
CA VAL A 104 2.47 -22.31 14.17
C VAL A 104 2.34 -23.46 15.17
N VAL A 105 1.13 -23.93 15.38
CA VAL A 105 0.91 -25.16 16.15
C VAL A 105 1.54 -26.32 15.38
N ASP A 106 2.54 -26.97 15.97
CA ASP A 106 3.18 -28.17 15.41
C ASP A 106 2.14 -29.19 14.94
N GLU A 107 2.35 -29.83 13.79
CA GLU A 107 1.50 -30.94 13.32
C GLU A 107 1.37 -32.04 14.40
N LYS A 108 2.40 -32.24 15.24
CA LYS A 108 2.38 -33.15 16.40
C LYS A 108 1.47 -32.70 17.56
N LYS A 109 1.22 -31.39 17.71
CA LYS A 109 0.22 -30.86 18.66
C LYS A 109 -1.20 -30.90 18.09
N VAL A 110 -1.36 -31.00 16.77
CA VAL A 110 -2.65 -31.22 16.09
C VAL A 110 -3.13 -32.67 16.29
N GLU A 111 -2.20 -33.61 16.49
CA GLU A 111 -2.51 -35.00 16.90
C GLU A 111 -2.93 -35.11 18.37
N ASP A 112 -2.66 -34.10 19.20
CA ASP A 112 -3.12 -34.07 20.59
C ASP A 112 -4.64 -33.81 20.62
N PRO A 113 -5.48 -34.78 21.05
CA PRO A 113 -6.94 -34.67 21.01
C PRO A 113 -7.49 -33.48 21.81
N PHE A 114 -6.67 -32.91 22.69
CA PHE A 114 -7.03 -31.83 23.60
C PHE A 114 -6.74 -30.42 23.06
N TYR A 115 -5.96 -30.30 21.97
CA TYR A 115 -5.64 -29.02 21.34
C TYR A 115 -6.68 -28.63 20.28
N ALA A 116 -7.58 -27.72 20.65
CA ALA A 116 -8.65 -27.24 19.78
C ALA A 116 -8.42 -25.77 19.44
N LEU A 117 -8.07 -25.46 18.18
CA LEU A 117 -8.03 -24.09 17.70
C LEU A 117 -9.39 -23.72 17.09
N PRO A 118 -10.07 -22.65 17.55
CA PRO A 118 -11.37 -22.26 16.98
C PRO A 118 -11.27 -21.95 15.47
N LYS A 119 -12.33 -22.26 14.71
CA LYS A 119 -12.39 -21.86 13.29
C LYS A 119 -12.52 -20.33 13.19
N PRO A 120 -11.78 -19.68 12.26
CA PRO A 120 -11.81 -18.24 12.13
C PRO A 120 -13.11 -17.83 11.46
N LYS A 121 -13.69 -16.70 11.88
CA LYS A 121 -14.92 -16.19 11.28
C LYS A 121 -14.62 -15.64 9.89
N LEU A 122 -15.47 -15.97 8.91
CA LEU A 122 -15.26 -15.57 7.52
C LEU A 122 -15.46 -14.05 7.30
N LEU A 123 -16.42 -13.43 7.99
CA LEU A 123 -16.72 -12.01 7.81
C LEU A 123 -15.52 -11.07 8.04
N PRO A 124 -14.78 -11.12 9.18
CA PRO A 124 -13.63 -10.24 9.39
C PRO A 124 -12.50 -10.47 8.38
N ILE A 125 -12.36 -11.70 7.86
CA ILE A 125 -11.41 -12.02 6.80
C ILE A 125 -11.79 -11.29 5.51
N ILE A 126 -13.06 -11.40 5.09
CA ILE A 126 -13.57 -10.72 3.89
C ILE A 126 -13.41 -9.21 4.02
N VAL A 127 -13.77 -8.63 5.18
CA VAL A 127 -13.62 -7.19 5.41
C VAL A 127 -12.16 -6.75 5.27
N CYS A 128 -11.21 -7.52 5.81
CA CYS A 128 -9.79 -7.21 5.65
C CYS A 128 -9.33 -7.30 4.18
N ILE A 129 -9.79 -8.30 3.43
CA ILE A 129 -9.46 -8.46 1.99
C ILE A 129 -10.02 -7.30 1.17
N VAL A 130 -11.29 -6.92 1.39
CA VAL A 130 -11.92 -5.76 0.75
C VAL A 130 -11.17 -4.48 1.10
N THR A 131 -10.80 -4.31 2.37
CA THR A 131 -10.01 -3.15 2.82
C THR A 131 -8.66 -3.08 2.11
N ARG A 132 -8.00 -4.23 1.92
CA ARG A 132 -6.73 -4.31 1.18
C ARG A 132 -6.89 -3.93 -0.27
N PHE A 133 -7.96 -4.41 -0.92
CA PHE A 133 -8.31 -4.01 -2.28
C PHE A 133 -8.52 -2.49 -2.37
N THR A 134 -9.39 -1.92 -1.53
CA THR A 134 -9.67 -0.48 -1.51
C THR A 134 -8.40 0.34 -1.30
N LEU A 135 -7.57 -0.02 -0.32
CA LEU A 135 -6.31 0.69 -0.08
C LEU A 135 -5.39 0.64 -1.29
N MET A 136 -5.12 -0.55 -1.84
CA MET A 136 -4.22 -0.66 -2.99
C MET A 136 -4.77 0.06 -4.22
N PHE A 137 -6.10 0.02 -4.44
CA PHE A 137 -6.77 0.74 -5.51
C PHE A 137 -6.55 2.24 -5.38
N THR A 138 -6.93 2.82 -4.23
CA THR A 138 -6.84 4.25 -3.97
C THR A 138 -5.40 4.78 -4.07
N ILE A 139 -4.44 4.06 -3.49
CA ILE A 139 -3.02 4.48 -3.52
C ILE A 139 -2.49 4.50 -4.95
N THR A 140 -2.71 3.40 -5.68
CA THR A 140 -2.17 3.25 -7.03
C THR A 140 -2.83 4.27 -7.98
N ASN A 141 -4.10 4.59 -7.76
CA ASN A 141 -4.78 5.64 -8.51
C ASN A 141 -4.17 7.01 -8.23
N ALA A 142 -3.97 7.37 -6.95
CA ALA A 142 -3.34 8.64 -6.59
C ALA A 142 -1.93 8.78 -7.20
N GLU A 143 -1.14 7.71 -7.22
CA GLU A 143 0.17 7.67 -7.87
C GLU A 143 0.08 7.80 -9.40
N ALA A 144 -0.83 7.05 -10.04
CA ALA A 144 -0.96 7.01 -11.50
C ALA A 144 -1.48 8.33 -12.09
N ILE A 145 -2.43 8.96 -11.42
CA ILE A 145 -3.11 10.17 -11.92
C ILE A 145 -2.44 11.43 -11.42
N GLY A 146 -1.63 11.36 -10.35
CA GLY A 146 -1.00 12.54 -9.76
C GLY A 146 -0.29 13.42 -10.80
N SER A 147 0.43 12.84 -11.75
CA SER A 147 1.08 13.56 -12.85
C SER A 147 0.06 14.25 -13.78
N MET A 148 -0.95 13.50 -14.26
CA MET A 148 -2.01 14.05 -15.13
C MET A 148 -2.80 15.16 -14.43
N PHE A 149 -3.07 14.98 -13.14
CA PHE A 149 -3.78 15.93 -12.30
C PHE A 149 -3.00 17.23 -12.14
N VAL A 150 -1.72 17.19 -11.77
CA VAL A 150 -0.93 18.42 -11.59
C VAL A 150 -0.68 19.16 -12.91
N MET A 151 -0.53 18.43 -14.01
CA MET A 151 -0.41 19.03 -15.34
C MET A 151 -1.69 19.80 -15.70
N ALA A 152 -2.85 19.17 -15.54
CA ALA A 152 -4.14 19.79 -15.82
C ALA A 152 -4.45 20.97 -14.88
N MET A 153 -4.17 20.82 -13.58
CA MET A 153 -4.49 21.81 -12.55
C MET A 153 -3.55 23.01 -12.56
N TYR A 154 -2.24 22.82 -12.75
CA TYR A 154 -1.24 23.87 -12.53
C TYR A 154 -0.57 24.36 -13.81
N LYS A 155 -1.03 23.91 -14.99
CA LYS A 155 -0.45 24.26 -16.29
C LYS A 155 1.05 23.97 -16.33
N TRP A 156 1.46 22.89 -15.68
CA TRP A 156 2.83 22.42 -15.66
C TRP A 156 3.12 21.62 -16.91
N THR A 157 4.27 21.89 -17.52
CA THR A 157 4.84 21.05 -18.56
C THR A 157 5.16 19.66 -18.01
N ASN A 158 5.39 18.68 -18.90
CA ASN A 158 5.84 17.35 -18.50
C ASN A 158 7.09 17.39 -17.60
N ALA A 159 8.05 18.26 -17.91
CA ALA A 159 9.28 18.42 -17.12
C ALA A 159 9.02 19.03 -15.74
N GLU A 160 8.20 20.08 -15.67
CA GLU A 160 7.80 20.71 -14.40
C GLU A 160 7.01 19.74 -13.53
N ALA A 161 6.06 18.99 -14.12
CA ALA A 161 5.26 18.01 -13.41
C ALA A 161 6.10 16.90 -12.81
N VAL A 162 7.05 16.32 -13.57
CA VAL A 162 7.98 15.30 -13.04
C VAL A 162 8.79 15.86 -11.86
N LYS A 163 9.31 17.09 -11.98
CA LYS A 163 10.12 17.71 -10.93
C LYS A 163 9.31 18.03 -9.67
N TYR A 164 8.21 18.78 -9.79
CA TYR A 164 7.42 19.24 -8.65
C TYR A 164 6.60 18.13 -8.02
N ASN A 165 5.95 17.26 -8.81
CA ASN A 165 5.25 16.10 -8.28
C ASN A 165 6.23 15.14 -7.60
N GLY A 166 7.42 14.94 -8.19
CA GLY A 166 8.49 14.16 -7.57
C GLY A 166 8.87 14.67 -6.18
N MET A 167 9.04 15.98 -6.01
CA MET A 167 9.31 16.58 -4.70
C MET A 167 8.16 16.39 -3.70
N ILE A 168 6.90 16.51 -4.14
CA ILE A 168 5.72 16.25 -3.30
C ILE A 168 5.70 14.78 -2.84
N MET A 169 5.93 13.83 -3.75
CA MET A 169 5.96 12.40 -3.43
C MET A 169 7.14 12.01 -2.52
N LEU A 170 8.30 12.66 -2.69
CA LEU A 170 9.43 12.52 -1.77
C LEU A 170 9.06 12.98 -0.36
N GLY A 171 8.39 14.13 -0.24
CA GLY A 171 7.86 14.62 1.05
C GLY A 171 6.88 13.63 1.68
N GLN A 172 5.91 13.14 0.89
CA GLN A 172 4.94 12.13 1.33
C GLN A 172 5.62 10.85 1.83
N SER A 173 6.62 10.36 1.11
CA SER A 173 7.37 9.15 1.48
C SER A 173 8.23 9.37 2.72
N GLY A 174 8.78 10.58 2.90
CA GLY A 174 9.50 10.99 4.12
C GLY A 174 8.60 10.99 5.36
N VAL A 175 7.38 11.56 5.26
CA VAL A 175 6.38 11.49 6.34
C VAL A 175 6.02 10.04 6.65
N SER A 176 5.74 9.22 5.63
CA SER A 176 5.44 7.80 5.84
C SER A 176 6.59 7.05 6.52
N LEU A 177 7.85 7.36 6.21
CA LEU A 177 9.03 6.78 6.85
C LEU A 177 9.18 7.20 8.32
N ILE A 178 8.94 8.48 8.64
CA ILE A 178 8.98 8.97 10.03
C ILE A 178 7.89 8.27 10.86
N VAL A 179 6.65 8.22 10.35
CA VAL A 179 5.55 7.52 11.00
C VAL A 179 5.90 6.04 11.17
N ASN A 180 6.53 5.43 10.17
CA ASN A 180 6.99 4.05 10.23
C ASN A 180 7.97 3.77 11.37
N ILE A 181 9.00 4.60 11.52
CA ILE A 181 10.01 4.46 12.58
C ILE A 181 9.36 4.66 13.95
N LEU A 182 8.55 5.71 14.11
CA LEU A 182 7.81 5.97 15.35
C LEU A 182 6.93 4.79 15.75
N PHE A 183 6.25 4.21 14.76
CA PHE A 183 5.36 3.10 14.96
C PHE A 183 6.12 1.83 15.35
N THR A 184 7.26 1.55 14.71
CA THR A 184 8.06 0.35 15.00
C THR A 184 8.71 0.42 16.38
N VAL A 185 9.20 1.60 16.80
CA VAL A 185 9.95 1.76 18.06
C VAL A 185 9.04 1.94 19.27
N LYS A 186 8.01 2.78 19.19
CA LYS A 186 7.18 3.15 20.36
C LYS A 186 5.74 2.64 20.29
N LEU A 187 5.18 2.50 19.09
CA LEU A 187 3.75 2.24 18.92
C LEU A 187 3.43 0.77 18.64
N ALA A 188 4.42 -0.06 18.33
CA ALA A 188 4.26 -1.49 18.07
C ALA A 188 3.67 -2.20 19.29
N ASP A 189 4.22 -1.91 20.48
CA ASP A 189 3.73 -2.45 21.75
C ASP A 189 2.37 -1.83 22.16
N TYR A 190 2.12 -0.57 21.80
CA TYR A 190 0.83 0.08 22.04
C TYR A 190 -0.30 -0.54 21.21
N ILE A 191 0.00 -0.91 19.97
CA ILE A 191 -0.98 -1.41 19.00
C ILE A 191 -1.17 -2.91 19.12
N SER A 192 -0.13 -3.66 19.50
CA SER A 192 -0.21 -5.09 19.79
C SER A 192 -1.25 -5.43 20.87
N ASN A 193 -1.60 -4.46 21.72
CA ASN A 193 -2.62 -4.54 22.77
C ASN A 193 -4.08 -4.42 22.26
N GLY A 194 -4.36 -4.85 21.02
CA GLY A 194 -5.74 -4.94 20.50
C GLY A 194 -6.29 -3.64 19.91
N LYS A 195 -5.43 -2.62 19.75
CA LYS A 195 -5.80 -1.30 19.22
C LYS A 195 -5.66 -1.19 17.70
N GLU A 196 -5.25 -2.28 17.02
CA GLU A 196 -5.08 -2.32 15.56
C GLU A 196 -6.32 -1.79 14.85
N ARG A 197 -7.50 -2.12 15.36
CA ARG A 197 -8.77 -1.69 14.79
C ARG A 197 -8.93 -0.18 14.76
N ILE A 198 -8.68 0.45 15.90
CA ILE A 198 -8.83 1.90 16.07
C ILE A 198 -7.86 2.62 15.13
N THR A 199 -6.59 2.19 15.10
CA THR A 199 -5.59 2.76 14.20
C THR A 199 -5.90 2.54 12.73
N ALA A 200 -6.37 1.35 12.33
CA ALA A 200 -6.75 1.09 10.95
C ALA A 200 -7.93 1.96 10.51
N THR A 201 -8.98 2.06 11.33
CA THR A 201 -10.14 2.91 11.03
C THR A 201 -9.76 4.39 10.99
N LEU A 202 -8.91 4.84 11.92
CA LEU A 202 -8.38 6.22 11.89
C LEU A 202 -7.64 6.48 10.57
N GLY A 203 -6.78 5.56 10.13
CA GLY A 203 -6.07 5.67 8.86
C GLY A 203 -7.00 5.73 7.65
N LEU A 204 -8.06 4.90 7.62
CA LEU A 204 -9.09 4.94 6.57
C LEU A 204 -9.83 6.28 6.53
N VAL A 205 -10.17 6.85 7.69
CA VAL A 205 -10.83 8.16 7.80
C VAL A 205 -9.91 9.28 7.34
N ILE A 206 -8.62 9.25 7.71
CA ILE A 206 -7.62 10.22 7.23
C ILE A 206 -7.46 10.11 5.71
N GLY A 207 -7.44 8.89 5.17
CA GLY A 207 -7.39 8.65 3.72
C GLY A 207 -8.63 9.17 2.99
N LEU A 208 -9.82 9.04 3.59
CA LEU A 208 -11.06 9.62 3.06
C LEU A 208 -11.00 11.15 3.07
N LEU A 209 -10.54 11.73 4.19
CA LEU A 209 -10.31 13.17 4.34
C LEU A 209 -9.38 13.73 3.28
N TYR A 210 -8.29 13.04 2.95
CA TYR A 210 -7.38 13.44 1.88
C TYR A 210 -8.12 13.61 0.54
N HIS A 211 -8.95 12.64 0.14
CA HIS A 211 -9.69 12.72 -1.12
C HIS A 211 -10.76 13.81 -1.09
N VAL A 212 -11.44 14.00 0.04
CA VAL A 212 -12.45 15.05 0.20
C VAL A 212 -11.82 16.44 0.14
N ILE A 213 -10.67 16.65 0.79
CA ILE A 213 -9.96 17.94 0.80
C ILE A 213 -9.38 18.28 -0.58
N THR A 214 -8.86 17.27 -1.29
CA THR A 214 -8.24 17.46 -2.61
C THR A 214 -9.25 17.40 -3.76
N TYR A 215 -10.53 17.23 -3.47
CA TYR A 215 -11.59 17.30 -4.47
C TYR A 215 -11.70 18.71 -5.06
N ALA A 216 -11.98 18.81 -6.37
CA ALA A 216 -12.14 20.07 -7.09
C ALA A 216 -13.49 20.75 -6.78
N TRP A 217 -13.63 21.27 -5.56
CA TRP A 217 -14.88 21.89 -5.11
C TRP A 217 -15.23 23.18 -5.88
N PRO A 218 -16.54 23.45 -6.10
CA PRO A 218 -17.00 24.63 -6.82
C PRO A 218 -16.78 25.96 -6.08
N PHE A 219 -16.40 25.93 -4.80
CA PHE A 219 -16.10 27.14 -4.04
C PHE A 219 -14.68 27.67 -4.30
N PHE A 220 -13.81 26.93 -4.99
CA PHE A 220 -12.50 27.44 -5.35
C PHE A 220 -12.62 28.53 -6.41
N PRO A 221 -11.90 29.66 -6.28
CA PRO A 221 -12.16 30.84 -7.11
C PRO A 221 -11.69 30.69 -8.56
N ASN A 222 -10.67 29.87 -8.79
CA ASN A 222 -10.02 29.76 -10.09
C ASN A 222 -10.59 28.57 -10.88
N ARG A 223 -10.83 28.78 -12.17
CA ARG A 223 -11.15 27.69 -13.11
C ARG A 223 -9.88 27.15 -13.77
N LEU A 224 -10.00 25.95 -14.33
CA LEU A 224 -8.96 25.40 -15.17
C LEU A 224 -8.77 26.25 -16.43
N ASP A 225 -7.52 26.38 -16.82
CA ASP A 225 -7.10 27.16 -17.98
C ASP A 225 -5.82 26.56 -18.54
N TYR A 226 -5.37 27.03 -19.70
CA TYR A 226 -4.17 26.55 -20.38
C TYR A 226 -3.14 27.67 -20.55
N ARG A 227 -1.92 27.28 -20.90
CA ARG A 227 -0.81 28.15 -21.30
C ARG A 227 -0.29 27.65 -22.64
N ILE A 228 0.04 28.56 -23.54
CA ILE A 228 0.73 28.22 -24.77
C ILE A 228 2.23 28.29 -24.50
N ASP A 229 2.90 27.15 -24.59
CA ASP A 229 4.35 27.05 -24.47
C ASP A 229 4.97 26.95 -25.86
N LYS A 230 6.02 27.74 -26.11
CA LYS A 230 6.76 27.78 -27.38
C LYS A 230 8.17 27.31 -27.12
N SER A 231 8.33 26.02 -26.86
CA SER A 231 9.63 25.37 -26.72
C SER A 231 10.08 24.82 -28.08
N ASN A 232 11.30 25.14 -28.51
CA ASN A 232 11.94 24.64 -29.74
C ASN A 232 11.11 24.78 -31.04
N GLY A 233 10.33 25.86 -31.17
CA GLY A 233 9.55 26.13 -32.39
C GLY A 233 8.26 25.32 -32.55
N THR A 234 7.98 24.38 -31.63
CA THR A 234 6.69 23.68 -31.54
C THR A 234 5.76 24.38 -30.54
N ILE A 235 4.49 24.53 -30.91
CA ILE A 235 3.45 25.09 -30.04
C ILE A 235 2.85 23.94 -29.22
N GLU A 236 3.04 23.97 -27.90
CA GLU A 236 2.46 22.99 -26.97
C GLU A 236 1.41 23.68 -26.08
N TYR A 237 0.20 23.10 -26.00
CA TYR A 237 -0.84 23.57 -25.10
C TYR A 237 -0.69 22.86 -23.75
N VAL A 238 -0.30 23.60 -22.72
CA VAL A 238 -0.02 23.08 -21.39
C VAL A 238 -1.19 23.40 -20.46
N GLY A 239 -1.65 22.41 -19.68
CA GLY A 239 -2.83 22.55 -18.82
C GLY A 239 -4.10 21.97 -19.45
N CYS A 240 -5.24 22.59 -19.15
CA CYS A 240 -6.54 22.09 -19.58
C CYS A 240 -7.04 22.84 -20.81
N TYR A 241 -7.00 22.20 -21.99
CA TYR A 241 -7.45 22.81 -23.24
C TYR A 241 -8.92 22.47 -23.54
N PRO A 242 -9.86 23.45 -23.56
CA PRO A 242 -11.30 23.18 -23.67
C PRO A 242 -11.74 22.45 -24.93
N SER A 243 -11.04 22.62 -26.06
CA SER A 243 -11.37 21.90 -27.30
C SER A 243 -10.95 20.44 -27.27
N LYS A 244 -10.01 20.07 -26.38
CA LYS A 244 -9.59 18.68 -26.16
C LYS A 244 -10.40 18.02 -25.05
N TYR A 245 -10.70 18.77 -24.00
CA TYR A 245 -11.39 18.26 -22.81
C TYR A 245 -12.56 19.17 -22.45
N SER A 246 -13.79 18.64 -22.55
CA SER A 246 -15.02 19.38 -22.24
C SER A 246 -15.11 19.83 -20.77
N TRP A 247 -14.46 19.08 -19.88
CA TRP A 247 -14.49 19.30 -18.43
C TRP A 247 -13.65 20.49 -17.95
N CYS A 248 -12.75 21.04 -18.78
CA CYS A 248 -12.01 22.25 -18.43
C CYS A 248 -12.92 23.45 -18.09
N SER A 249 -14.10 23.50 -18.70
CA SER A 249 -15.03 24.64 -18.57
C SER A 249 -15.70 24.72 -17.19
N HIS A 250 -15.97 23.60 -16.55
CA HIS A 250 -16.73 23.53 -15.29
C HIS A 250 -15.88 23.16 -14.07
N THR A 251 -14.72 22.53 -14.28
CA THR A 251 -13.86 22.12 -13.18
C THR A 251 -13.07 23.28 -12.59
N HIS A 252 -13.04 23.31 -11.26
CA HIS A 252 -12.33 24.32 -10.49
C HIS A 252 -10.93 23.85 -10.12
N GLN A 253 -9.99 24.79 -10.06
CA GLN A 253 -8.59 24.52 -9.77
C GLN A 253 -8.38 24.35 -8.26
N VAL A 254 -7.85 23.21 -7.85
CA VAL A 254 -7.46 22.96 -6.44
C VAL A 254 -6.19 23.75 -6.11
N PRO A 255 -6.15 24.57 -5.05
CA PRO A 255 -4.95 25.34 -4.68
C PRO A 255 -3.72 24.45 -4.49
N LEU A 256 -2.59 24.84 -5.10
CA LEU A 256 -1.35 24.04 -5.08
C LEU A 256 -0.86 23.73 -3.67
N TRP A 257 -0.88 24.72 -2.78
CA TRP A 257 -0.44 24.55 -1.40
C TRP A 257 -1.29 23.52 -0.65
N LEU A 258 -2.60 23.50 -0.91
CA LEU A 258 -3.55 22.57 -0.29
C LEU A 258 -3.29 21.15 -0.79
N TYR A 259 -3.15 20.98 -2.10
CA TYR A 259 -2.82 19.70 -2.71
C TYR A 259 -1.48 19.15 -2.22
N ALA A 260 -0.42 19.98 -2.23
CA ALA A 260 0.90 19.60 -1.79
C ALA A 260 0.91 19.23 -0.30
N PHE A 261 0.29 20.04 0.56
CA PHE A 261 0.18 19.76 2.00
C PHE A 261 -0.60 18.47 2.26
N ALA A 262 -1.77 18.30 1.62
CA ALA A 262 -2.60 17.12 1.79
C ALA A 262 -1.88 15.85 1.32
N THR A 263 -1.15 15.91 0.20
CA THR A 263 -0.39 14.77 -0.32
C THR A 263 0.78 14.42 0.57
N VAL A 264 1.56 15.41 1.03
CA VAL A 264 2.73 15.16 1.90
C VAL A 264 2.30 14.63 3.27
N PHE A 265 1.40 15.32 3.96
CA PHE A 265 1.09 15.02 5.36
C PHE A 265 -0.09 14.08 5.53
N ILE A 266 -1.21 14.34 4.85
CA ILE A 266 -2.46 13.59 5.08
C ILE A 266 -2.37 12.20 4.43
N LEU A 267 -2.02 12.14 3.14
CA LEU A 267 -1.85 10.85 2.44
C LEU A 267 -0.66 10.08 3.03
N GLY A 268 0.47 10.74 3.28
CA GLY A 268 1.64 10.14 3.92
C GLY A 268 1.33 9.47 5.28
N LEU A 269 0.49 10.10 6.10
CA LEU A 269 0.01 9.54 7.37
C LEU A 269 -1.00 8.40 7.15
N ALA A 270 -2.00 8.59 6.29
CA ALA A 270 -3.06 7.62 6.03
C ALA A 270 -2.53 6.27 5.56
N LEU A 271 -1.54 6.30 4.65
CA LEU A 271 -0.89 5.14 4.08
C LEU A 271 -0.39 4.19 5.16
N TYR A 272 0.46 4.71 6.03
CA TYR A 272 1.15 3.87 7.00
C TYR A 272 0.25 3.47 8.17
N VAL A 273 -0.56 4.41 8.66
CA VAL A 273 -1.49 4.18 9.78
C VAL A 273 -2.55 3.15 9.43
N THR A 274 -2.90 2.96 8.15
CA THR A 274 -3.82 1.89 7.76
C THR A 274 -3.11 0.57 7.42
N PHE A 275 -2.03 0.63 6.64
CA PHE A 275 -1.40 -0.56 6.06
C PHE A 275 -0.86 -1.53 7.13
N THR A 276 -0.16 -1.00 8.14
CA THR A 276 0.49 -1.82 9.18
C THR A 276 -0.51 -2.49 10.14
N PRO A 277 -1.47 -1.76 10.74
CA PRO A 277 -2.49 -2.38 11.57
C PRO A 277 -3.36 -3.38 10.81
N LEU A 278 -3.76 -3.09 9.56
CA LEU A 278 -4.52 -4.02 8.74
C LEU A 278 -3.75 -5.34 8.56
N ASN A 279 -2.45 -5.25 8.28
CA ASN A 279 -1.63 -6.43 8.09
C ASN A 279 -1.50 -7.27 9.36
N THR A 280 -1.31 -6.61 10.50
CA THR A 280 -1.20 -7.26 11.81
C THR A 280 -2.53 -7.90 12.23
N LEU A 281 -3.63 -7.16 12.07
CA LEU A 281 -4.97 -7.59 12.38
C LEU A 281 -5.39 -8.80 11.55
N PHE A 282 -5.11 -8.81 10.25
CA PHE A 282 -5.42 -9.95 9.38
C PHE A 282 -4.75 -11.24 9.88
N SER A 283 -3.48 -11.17 10.25
CA SER A 283 -2.75 -12.31 10.81
C SER A 283 -3.31 -12.74 12.18
N LYS A 284 -3.72 -11.79 13.02
CA LYS A 284 -4.37 -12.08 14.31
C LYS A 284 -5.77 -12.69 14.15
N VAL A 285 -6.54 -12.30 13.13
CA VAL A 285 -7.87 -12.85 12.82
C VAL A 285 -7.78 -14.30 12.35
N LEU A 286 -6.72 -14.68 11.63
CA LEU A 286 -6.47 -16.06 11.24
C LEU A 286 -6.04 -16.94 12.44
N GLY A 287 -5.32 -16.38 13.41
CA GLY A 287 -4.80 -17.12 14.56
C GLY A 287 -3.59 -17.99 14.23
N ASP A 288 -3.22 -18.91 15.13
CA ASP A 288 -1.92 -19.64 15.12
C ASP A 288 -1.88 -20.84 14.14
N ARG A 289 -2.57 -20.71 13.00
CA ARG A 289 -2.59 -21.71 11.92
C ARG A 289 -1.59 -21.34 10.83
N ARG A 290 -1.28 -22.27 9.91
CA ARG A 290 -0.55 -21.94 8.69
C ARG A 290 -1.31 -20.87 7.88
N GLN A 291 -0.74 -19.68 7.75
CA GLN A 291 -1.43 -18.52 7.17
C GLN A 291 -1.16 -18.29 5.67
N GLY A 292 -0.38 -19.16 5.01
CA GLY A 292 0.13 -18.95 3.66
C GLY A 292 -0.95 -18.66 2.62
N THR A 293 -1.91 -19.57 2.45
CA THR A 293 -2.98 -19.45 1.43
C THR A 293 -3.81 -18.18 1.61
N MET A 294 -4.25 -17.91 2.85
CA MET A 294 -5.08 -16.73 3.14
C MET A 294 -4.30 -15.43 2.99
N THR A 295 -3.01 -15.43 3.35
CA THR A 295 -2.11 -14.29 3.11
C THR A 295 -1.92 -14.07 1.60
N GLY A 296 -1.78 -15.14 0.83
CA GLY A 296 -1.75 -15.10 -0.63
C GLY A 296 -2.98 -14.42 -1.22
N ILE A 297 -4.19 -14.85 -0.84
CA ILE A 297 -5.45 -14.23 -1.29
C ILE A 297 -5.52 -12.75 -0.90
N PHE A 298 -5.10 -12.41 0.32
CA PHE A 298 -5.06 -11.02 0.80
C PHE A 298 -4.15 -10.14 -0.07
N PHE A 299 -2.95 -10.61 -0.44
CA PHE A 299 -2.06 -9.86 -1.33
C PHE A 299 -2.55 -9.84 -2.77
N MET A 300 -3.13 -10.94 -3.26
CA MET A 300 -3.72 -11.03 -4.60
C MET A 300 -4.79 -9.96 -4.82
N ALA A 301 -5.69 -9.76 -3.86
CA ALA A 301 -6.69 -8.68 -3.93
C ALA A 301 -6.03 -7.30 -4.11
N GLY A 302 -4.90 -7.08 -3.45
CA GLY A 302 -4.10 -5.88 -3.65
C GLY A 302 -3.52 -5.75 -5.06
N SER A 303 -2.94 -6.83 -5.59
CA SER A 303 -2.37 -6.84 -6.95
C SER A 303 -3.41 -6.63 -8.04
N VAL A 304 -4.61 -7.22 -7.89
CA VAL A 304 -5.74 -7.01 -8.80
C VAL A 304 -6.14 -5.53 -8.80
N ALA A 305 -6.26 -4.92 -7.62
CA ALA A 305 -6.55 -3.49 -7.48
C ALA A 305 -5.50 -2.61 -8.18
N ARG A 306 -4.21 -2.92 -8.02
CA ARG A 306 -3.11 -2.18 -8.68
C ARG A 306 -3.10 -2.33 -10.19
N THR A 307 -3.60 -3.45 -10.71
CA THR A 307 -3.64 -3.71 -12.15
C THR A 307 -4.83 -3.00 -12.81
N ILE A 308 -6.00 -3.09 -12.18
CA ILE A 308 -7.25 -2.54 -12.73
C ILE A 308 -7.35 -1.03 -12.49
N GLY A 309 -6.89 -0.55 -11.34
CA GLY A 309 -7.05 0.85 -10.91
C GLY A 309 -6.60 1.89 -11.93
N PRO A 310 -5.30 1.92 -12.31
CA PRO A 310 -4.80 2.89 -13.26
C PRO A 310 -5.51 2.87 -14.61
N ILE A 311 -5.91 1.69 -15.10
CA ILE A 311 -6.61 1.55 -16.39
C ILE A 311 -7.99 2.20 -16.31
N VAL A 312 -8.78 1.82 -15.30
CA VAL A 312 -10.13 2.37 -15.11
C VAL A 312 -10.07 3.87 -14.93
N VAL A 313 -9.16 4.34 -14.09
CA VAL A 313 -9.17 5.75 -13.70
C VAL A 313 -8.51 6.65 -14.74
N ALA A 314 -7.52 6.18 -15.51
CA ALA A 314 -7.01 6.94 -16.65
C ALA A 314 -8.10 7.20 -17.70
N VAL A 315 -8.91 6.18 -18.03
CA VAL A 315 -10.06 6.32 -18.94
C VAL A 315 -11.10 7.27 -18.37
N MET A 316 -11.37 7.20 -17.06
CA MET A 316 -12.31 8.12 -16.41
C MET A 316 -11.80 9.56 -16.41
N PHE A 317 -10.51 9.77 -16.15
CA PHE A 317 -9.89 11.08 -16.12
C PHE A 317 -9.92 11.75 -17.50
N GLU A 318 -9.62 11.00 -18.57
CA GLU A 318 -9.62 11.54 -19.93
C GLU A 318 -11.02 12.00 -20.37
N ASN A 319 -12.05 11.18 -20.10
CA ASN A 319 -13.41 11.43 -20.59
C ASN A 319 -14.25 12.35 -19.68
N TYR A 320 -14.13 12.19 -18.36
CA TYR A 320 -14.99 12.86 -17.38
C TYR A 320 -14.25 13.83 -16.45
N GLY A 321 -12.92 13.87 -16.54
CA GLY A 321 -12.11 14.78 -15.75
C GLY A 321 -11.85 14.34 -14.31
N PRO A 322 -11.23 15.23 -13.51
CA PRO A 322 -10.77 14.92 -12.16
C PRO A 322 -11.89 14.74 -11.14
N GLU A 323 -13.06 15.38 -11.33
CA GLU A 323 -14.18 15.30 -10.39
C GLU A 323 -14.69 13.87 -10.22
N ILE A 324 -15.07 13.22 -11.32
CA ILE A 324 -15.54 11.83 -11.30
C ILE A 324 -14.45 10.86 -10.86
N THR A 325 -13.21 11.17 -11.24
CA THR A 325 -12.01 10.41 -10.87
C THR A 325 -11.77 10.39 -9.35
N TRP A 326 -12.04 11.50 -8.65
CA TRP A 326 -11.93 11.56 -7.19
C TRP A 326 -13.16 10.97 -6.46
N ILE A 327 -14.36 11.01 -7.06
CA ILE A 327 -15.57 10.43 -6.46
C ILE A 327 -15.43 8.92 -6.23
N LEU A 328 -14.82 8.19 -7.17
CA LEU A 328 -14.66 6.75 -7.08
C LEU A 328 -13.91 6.30 -5.80
N PRO A 329 -12.68 6.78 -5.49
CA PRO A 329 -12.00 6.44 -4.26
C PRO A 329 -12.71 6.96 -3.00
N ILE A 330 -13.41 8.10 -3.07
CA ILE A 330 -14.23 8.61 -1.95
C ILE A 330 -15.32 7.60 -1.59
N ILE A 331 -16.09 7.13 -2.57
CA ILE A 331 -17.15 6.14 -2.37
C ILE A 331 -16.59 4.83 -1.83
N MET A 332 -15.51 4.31 -2.44
CA MET A 332 -14.91 3.06 -2.00
C MET A 332 -14.37 3.13 -0.57
N LEU A 333 -13.72 4.23 -0.20
CA LEU A 333 -13.24 4.45 1.17
C LEU A 333 -14.40 4.64 2.15
N ALA A 334 -15.43 5.40 1.80
CA ALA A 334 -16.61 5.59 2.64
C ALA A 334 -17.32 4.27 2.92
N ILE A 335 -17.55 3.44 1.89
CA ILE A 335 -18.11 2.09 2.05
C ILE A 335 -17.21 1.24 2.95
N THR A 336 -15.89 1.29 2.76
CA THR A 336 -14.95 0.52 3.59
C THR A 336 -15.00 0.97 5.04
N VAL A 337 -15.05 2.28 5.32
CA VAL A 337 -15.22 2.82 6.69
C VAL A 337 -16.55 2.36 7.30
N LEU A 338 -17.65 2.42 6.55
CA LEU A 338 -18.95 1.92 7.01
C LEU A 338 -18.92 0.42 7.33
N LEU A 339 -18.30 -0.40 6.47
CA LEU A 339 -18.12 -1.83 6.72
C LEU A 339 -17.35 -2.09 8.01
N TRP A 340 -16.31 -1.31 8.30
CA TRP A 340 -15.55 -1.39 9.55
C TRP A 340 -16.36 -1.01 10.78
N ILE A 341 -17.21 0.03 10.68
CA ILE A 341 -18.11 0.45 11.76
C ILE A 341 -19.15 -0.64 12.04
N ILE A 342 -19.80 -1.17 11.01
CA ILE A 342 -20.83 -2.22 11.13
C ILE A 342 -20.21 -3.51 11.69
N CYS A 343 -19.04 -3.91 11.18
CA CYS A 343 -18.36 -5.14 11.58
C CYS A 343 -17.44 -4.96 12.81
N TRP A 344 -17.47 -3.81 13.48
CA TRP A 344 -16.53 -3.43 14.54
C TRP A 344 -16.36 -4.50 15.63
N LYS A 345 -17.50 -5.04 16.11
CA LYS A 345 -17.54 -6.08 17.15
C LYS A 345 -17.01 -7.44 16.67
N GLN A 346 -16.98 -7.68 15.37
CA GLN A 346 -16.59 -8.97 14.78
C GLN A 346 -15.12 -9.01 14.35
N ILE A 347 -14.51 -7.86 14.05
CA ILE A 347 -13.11 -7.73 13.65
C ILE A 347 -12.20 -7.83 14.89
N VAL A 348 -12.23 -8.97 15.59
CA VAL A 348 -11.44 -9.21 16.81
C VAL A 348 -10.35 -10.23 16.48
N PRO A 349 -9.13 -10.10 17.05
CA PRO A 349 -8.15 -11.18 17.06
C PRO A 349 -8.77 -12.52 17.48
N LEU A 350 -8.39 -13.62 16.82
CA LEU A 350 -8.87 -14.94 17.23
C LEU A 350 -8.30 -15.28 18.60
N ASP A 351 -9.16 -15.58 19.56
CA ASP A 351 -8.74 -16.18 20.81
C ASP A 351 -8.34 -17.65 20.56
N SER A 352 -7.08 -18.00 20.84
CA SER A 352 -6.59 -19.38 20.59
C SER A 352 -6.91 -20.32 21.74
N ASN A 353 -7.25 -19.79 22.92
CA ASN A 353 -7.64 -20.59 24.06
C ASN A 353 -8.79 -19.90 24.80
N PRO A 354 -9.99 -19.87 24.20
CA PRO A 354 -11.14 -19.23 24.82
C PRO A 354 -11.46 -19.94 26.14
N LYS A 355 -11.48 -19.16 27.23
CA LYS A 355 -11.98 -19.63 28.53
C LYS A 355 -13.49 -19.81 28.44
N LEU A 356 -13.93 -21.01 28.07
CA LEU A 356 -15.34 -21.37 28.02
C LEU A 356 -15.97 -21.26 29.42
N LYS A 357 -17.26 -20.95 29.49
CA LYS A 357 -18.11 -21.20 30.67
C LYS A 357 -18.71 -22.60 30.61
N ALA A 358 -19.19 -23.13 31.74
CA ALA A 358 -19.88 -24.42 31.77
C ALA A 358 -21.08 -24.40 30.80
N GLY A 359 -21.19 -25.40 29.93
CA GLY A 359 -22.19 -25.50 28.87
C GLY A 359 -21.83 -24.83 27.54
N GLU A 360 -20.73 -24.06 27.47
CA GLU A 360 -20.29 -23.45 26.20
C GLU A 360 -19.44 -24.42 25.37
N SER A 361 -19.51 -24.27 24.05
CA SER A 361 -18.66 -25.00 23.12
C SER A 361 -18.20 -24.14 21.96
N TYR A 362 -17.10 -24.54 21.34
CA TYR A 362 -16.68 -24.00 20.05
C TYR A 362 -16.26 -25.10 19.10
N LYS A 363 -16.47 -24.83 17.81
CA LYS A 363 -16.08 -25.71 16.71
C LYS A 363 -14.62 -25.49 16.35
N TYR A 364 -13.87 -26.58 16.27
CA TYR A 364 -12.51 -26.65 15.75
C TYR A 364 -12.47 -27.65 14.58
N ASP A 365 -11.30 -27.87 13.99
CA ASP A 365 -11.22 -28.68 12.76
C ASP A 365 -11.58 -30.16 12.96
N ASN A 366 -11.29 -30.73 14.14
CA ASN A 366 -11.54 -32.14 14.45
C ASN A 366 -12.79 -32.38 15.31
N GLY A 367 -13.62 -31.37 15.57
CA GLY A 367 -14.87 -31.54 16.33
C GLY A 367 -15.38 -30.29 17.06
N ASN A 368 -16.12 -30.50 18.14
CA ASN A 368 -16.57 -29.45 19.06
C ASN A 368 -15.91 -29.66 20.42
N LYS A 369 -15.31 -28.61 20.98
CA LYS A 369 -14.79 -28.64 22.36
C LYS A 369 -15.83 -28.05 23.29
N TYR A 370 -16.31 -28.87 24.22
CA TYR A 370 -17.26 -28.48 25.26
C TYR A 370 -16.50 -28.21 26.56
N LYS A 371 -17.00 -27.27 27.37
CA LYS A 371 -16.66 -27.22 28.78
C LYS A 371 -17.87 -27.68 29.57
N PHE A 372 -17.72 -28.85 30.20
CA PHE A 372 -18.73 -29.41 31.09
C PHE A 372 -18.83 -28.58 32.38
#